data_AF-A0A8C9Z3F4-F1
#
_entry.id   AF-A0A8C9Z3F4-F1
#
_cell.length_a   1.000
_cell.length_b   1.000
_cell.length_c   1.000
_cell.angle_alpha   90.00
_cell.angle_beta   90.00
_cell.angle_gamma   90.00
#
_symmetry.space_group_name_H-M   'P 1'
#
loop_
_entity.id
_entity.type
_entity.pdbx_description
1 polymer ?
#
loop_
_entity_poly.entity_id
_entity_poly.type
_entity_poly.pdbx_seq_one_letter_code
_entity_poly.pdbx_strand_id
1 'polypeptide(L)' 'MPDSCCEIGCTNRQGEKMGLCFYRIPSDKENPERRQLWIQAIRRATVSGNGTWQPSQYTRLCSDHFIKGMSF' A
#
# COMPACT_ATOMS: atom_id res chain seq x y z
N MET A 1 13.08 -11.09 4.04
CA MET A 1 11.85 -10.88 4.82
C MET A 1 10.69 -10.86 3.85
N PRO A 2 9.60 -11.61 4.08
CA PRO A 2 8.45 -11.61 3.18
C PRO A 2 7.79 -10.23 3.16
N ASP A 3 7.39 -9.75 1.99
CA ASP A 3 6.58 -8.55 1.89
C ASP A 3 5.21 -8.77 2.58
N SER A 4 4.77 -7.81 3.38
CA SER A 4 3.44 -7.80 4.02
C SER A 4 2.66 -6.57 3.59
N CYS A 5 1.34 -6.70 3.52
CA CYS A 5 0.47 -5.59 3.17
C CYS A 5 0.51 -4.53 4.27
N CYS A 6 0.56 -3.25 3.89
CA CYS A 6 0.56 -2.16 4.85
C CYS A 6 -0.84 -1.72 5.29
N GLU A 7 -1.90 -2.11 4.58
CA GLU A 7 -3.27 -1.70 4.92
C GLU A 7 -3.69 -2.24 6.30
N ILE A 8 -4.36 -1.40 7.10
CA ILE A 8 -4.83 -1.81 8.42
C ILE A 8 -5.85 -2.93 8.28
N GLY A 9 -5.66 -4.02 9.03
CA GLY A 9 -6.54 -5.20 9.00
C GLY A 9 -6.26 -6.15 7.83
N CYS A 10 -5.32 -5.83 6.94
CA CYS A 10 -4.88 -6.78 5.92
C CYS A 10 -3.74 -7.66 6.47
N THR A 11 -4.00 -8.95 6.60
CA THR A 11 -3.00 -9.95 7.05
C THR A 11 -2.23 -10.58 5.90
N ASN A 12 -2.47 -10.15 4.66
CA ASN A 12 -1.86 -10.73 3.48
C ASN A 12 -0.33 -10.61 3.50
N ARG A 13 0.34 -11.76 3.42
CA ARG A 13 1.80 -11.88 3.32
C ARG A 13 2.22 -12.62 2.05
N GLN A 14 3.40 -12.27 1.55
CA GLN A 14 4.02 -12.95 0.42
C GLN A 14 4.21 -14.44 0.74
N GLY A 15 3.64 -15.30 -0.12
CA GLY A 15 3.72 -16.76 0.02
C GLY A 15 2.52 -17.41 0.71
N GLU A 16 1.65 -16.66 1.40
CA GLU A 16 0.44 -17.24 2.04
C GLU A 16 -0.70 -17.48 1.05
N LYS A 17 -0.80 -16.65 0.01
CA LYS A 17 -1.86 -16.73 -1.00
C LYS A 17 -1.26 -16.77 -2.40
N MET A 18 -1.63 -17.78 -3.19
CA MET A 18 -1.20 -17.89 -4.58
C MET A 18 -1.85 -16.78 -5.43
N GLY A 19 -1.07 -16.13 -6.30
CA GLY A 19 -1.56 -15.07 -7.19
C GLY A 19 -1.72 -13.70 -6.54
N LEU A 20 -1.23 -13.50 -5.32
CA LEU A 20 -1.20 -12.19 -4.66
C LEU A 20 0.07 -11.42 -5.06
N CYS A 21 -0.11 -10.23 -5.65
CA CYS A 21 1.01 -9.34 -5.98
C CYS A 21 1.18 -8.25 -4.92
N PHE A 22 2.42 -7.84 -4.67
CA PHE A 22 2.74 -6.75 -3.75
C PHE A 22 3.32 -5.58 -4.54
N TYR A 23 2.65 -4.43 -4.48
CA TYR A 23 3.05 -3.23 -5.18
C TYR A 23 3.78 -2.27 -4.26
N ARG A 24 4.84 -1.66 -4.79
CA ARG A 24 5.54 -0.57 -4.11
C ARG A 24 4.73 0.71 -4.25
N ILE A 25 4.69 1.50 -3.17
CA ILE A 25 4.17 2.86 -3.26
C ILE A 25 5.13 3.66 -4.16
N PRO A 26 4.62 4.42 -5.15
CA PRO A 26 5.48 5.22 -6.02
C PRO A 26 6.40 6.13 -5.22
N SER A 27 7.63 6.32 -5.71
CA SER A 27 8.50 7.35 -5.16
C SER A 27 8.00 8.73 -5.56
N ASP A 28 8.36 9.72 -4.74
CA ASP A 28 8.05 11.12 -5.00
C ASP A 28 8.65 11.62 -6.32
N LYS A 29 9.80 11.05 -6.72
CA LYS A 29 10.46 11.36 -7.99
C LYS A 29 9.78 10.74 -9.21
N GLU A 30 9.21 9.54 -9.06
CA GLU A 30 8.59 8.82 -10.17
C GLU A 30 7.18 9.34 -10.46
N ASN A 31 6.36 9.50 -9.40
CA ASN A 31 4.99 9.97 -9.56
C ASN A 31 4.46 10.54 -8.23
N PRO A 32 4.71 11.83 -7.95
CA PRO A 32 4.33 12.45 -6.69
C PRO A 32 2.81 12.50 -6.50
N GLU A 33 2.05 12.75 -7.57
CA GLU A 33 0.58 12.79 -7.53
C GLU A 33 -0.01 11.42 -7.17
N ARG A 34 0.42 10.36 -7.86
CA ARG A 34 -0.03 8.99 -7.57
C ARG A 34 0.40 8.55 -6.16
N ARG A 35 1.60 8.95 -5.73
CA ARG A 35 2.06 8.71 -4.35
C ARG A 35 1.12 9.36 -3.34
N GLN A 36 0.75 10.62 -3.53
CA GLN A 36 -0.19 11.33 -2.65
C GLN A 36 -1.56 10.65 -2.61
N LEU A 37 -2.11 10.26 -3.77
CA LEU A 37 -3.38 9.53 -3.84
C LEU A 37 -3.32 8.19 -3.08
N TRP A 38 -2.20 7.46 -3.20
CA TRP A 38 -2.02 6.21 -2.44
C TRP A 38 -1.91 6.46 -0.94
N ILE A 39 -1.16 7.49 -0.52
CA ILE A 39 -1.05 7.87 0.90
C ILE A 39 -2.42 8.28 1.46
N GLN A 40 -3.24 9.00 0.68
CA GLN A 40 -4.60 9.38 1.07
C GLN A 40 -5.56 8.18 1.11
N ALA A 41 -5.43 7.25 0.16
CA ALA A 41 -6.29 6.07 0.07
C ALA A 41 -5.97 5.03 1.15
N ILE A 42 -4.69 4.87 1.49
CA ILE A 42 -4.25 4.09 2.64
C ILE A 42 -4.72 4.86 3.88
N ARG A 43 -5.92 4.52 4.36
CA ARG A 43 -6.55 5.12 5.55
C ARG A 43 -5.88 4.62 6.83
N ARG A 44 -4.55 4.69 6.87
CA ARG A 44 -3.80 4.76 8.11
C ARG A 44 -4.14 6.12 8.71
N ALA A 45 -5.27 6.16 9.42
CA ALA A 45 -5.55 7.19 10.40
C ALA A 45 -4.24 7.42 11.14
N THR A 46 -3.85 8.67 11.24
CA THR A 46 -2.72 9.19 12.03
C THR A 46 -2.50 8.41 13.33
N VAL A 47 -1.83 7.26 13.29
CA VAL A 47 -1.59 6.42 14.45
C VAL A 47 -0.11 6.48 14.75
N SER A 48 0.22 7.50 15.54
CA SER A 48 0.89 7.36 16.84
C SER A 48 1.76 8.59 17.10
N GLY A 49 1.13 9.68 17.53
CA GLY A 49 1.81 10.88 18.00
C GLY A 49 2.16 11.89 16.91
N ASN A 50 1.32 12.92 16.74
CA ASN A 50 1.65 14.21 16.13
C ASN A 50 2.35 14.24 14.74
N GLY A 51 2.23 13.17 13.94
CA GLY A 51 2.92 13.08 12.64
C GLY A 51 2.07 12.46 11.53
N THR A 52 2.18 13.01 10.33
CA THR A 52 1.66 12.41 9.09
C THR A 52 2.44 11.12 8.82
N TRP A 53 1.75 9.97 8.83
CA TRP A 53 2.37 8.70 8.47
C TRP A 53 2.97 8.77 7.07
N GLN A 54 4.21 8.29 6.92
CA GLN A 54 4.87 8.20 5.62
C GLN A 54 5.30 6.77 5.30
N PRO A 55 5.04 6.28 4.07
CA PRO A 55 5.48 4.98 3.64
C PRO A 55 7.00 4.94 3.41
N SER A 56 7.63 3.89 3.89
CA SER A 56 9.03 3.57 3.63
C SER A 56 9.20 2.84 2.29
N GLN A 57 10.45 2.70 1.83
CA GLN A 57 10.80 1.91 0.64
C GLN A 57 10.40 0.42 0.72
N TYR A 58 10.10 -0.09 1.91
CA TYR A 58 9.65 -1.47 2.15
C TYR A 58 8.13 -1.57 2.33
N THR A 59 7.41 -0.45 2.29
CA THR A 59 5.96 -0.45 2.39
C THR A 59 5.37 -1.00 1.09
N ARG A 60 4.46 -1.98 1.22
CA ARG A 60 3.81 -2.64 0.09
C ARG A 60 2.30 -2.68 0.29
N LEU A 61 1.57 -2.56 -0.82
CA LEU A 61 0.13 -2.80 -0.85
C LEU A 61 -0.16 -4.05 -1.68
N CYS A 62 -0.98 -4.96 -1.17
CA CYS A 62 -1.31 -6.17 -1.91
C CYS A 62 -2.33 -5.92 -3.03
N SER A 63 -2.38 -6.81 -4.02
CA SER A 63 -3.24 -6.69 -5.20
C SER A 63 -4.74 -6.66 -4.90
N ASP A 64 -5.17 -7.14 -3.73
CA ASP A 64 -6.58 -7.16 -3.33
C ASP A 64 -7.11 -5.75 -3.00
N HIS A 65 -6.24 -4.77 -2.73
CA HIS A 65 -6.63 -3.37 -2.50
C HIS A 65 -6.71 -2.54 -3.79
N PHE A 66 -6.38 -3.13 -4.93
CA PHE A 66 -6.55 -2.49 -6.22
C PHE A 66 -7.84 -2.98 -6.85
N ILE A 67 -8.66 -2.06 -7.34
CA ILE A 67 -9.80 -2.41 -8.18
C ILE A 67 -9.22 -3.06 -9.44
N LYS A 68 -9.34 -4.38 -9.56
CA LYS A 68 -9.05 -5.11 -10.79
C LYS A 68 -10.13 -4.77 -11.81
N GLY A 69 -9.90 -3.71 -12.57
CA GLY A 69 -10.62 -3.39 -13.81
C GLY A 69 -12.13 -3.35 -13.70
N MET A 70 -12.69 -2.19 -13.36
CA MET A 70 -14.04 -1.87 -13.81
C MET A 70 -13.93 -1.46 -15.29
N SER A 71 -13.92 -2.44 -16.18
CA SER A 71 -14.30 -2.22 -17.58
C SER A 71 -15.81 -2.01 -17.58
N PHE A 72 -16.25 -0.76 -17.77
CA PHE A 72 -17.61 -0.48 -18.22
C PHE A 72 -17.75 -0.86 -19.70
#